data_AF-A0A1N6PRL3-F1
#
_entry.id   AF-A0A1N6PRL3-F1
#
_cell.length_a   1.000
_cell.length_b   1.000
_cell.length_c   1.000
_cell.angle_alpha   90.00
_cell.angle_beta   90.00
_cell.angle_gamma   90.00
#
_symmetry.space_group_name_H-M   'P 1'
#
loop_
_entity.id
_entity.type
_entity.pdbx_description
1 polymer ?
#
loop_
_entity_poly.entity_id
_entity_poly.type
_entity_poly.pdbx_seq_one_letter_code
_entity_poly.pdbx_strand_id
1 'polypeptide(L)'
;MRALALLLLMGAPALAGDASGFDPAAIDRCLDAAQTQGARADCAGAGMPPCLDYARQKYTGDDPDFPMANCLDASHQAWEAKLTAVYAAALAGAAQQEPLRRMERAWIAFRQALCDRAGQAGEDLARARCLRDETARQAALLLSVAEPK
;
A
#
# COMPACT_ATOMS: atom_id res chain seq x y z
N MET A 1 -20.11 29.94 -42.37
CA MET A 1 -20.05 30.33 -40.94
C MET A 1 -21.04 29.44 -40.20
N ARG A 2 -20.75 28.60 -39.21
CA ARG A 2 -19.66 28.42 -38.25
C ARG A 2 -19.62 26.92 -37.93
N ALA A 3 -18.47 26.27 -38.07
CA ALA A 3 -18.25 24.93 -37.52
C ALA A 3 -17.87 25.11 -36.04
N LEU A 4 -18.69 24.59 -35.12
CA LEU A 4 -18.38 24.55 -33.69
C LEU A 4 -17.34 23.45 -33.46
N ALA A 5 -16.09 23.85 -33.22
CA ALA A 5 -15.05 22.94 -32.75
C ALA A 5 -15.26 22.68 -31.25
N LEU A 6 -15.75 21.49 -30.90
CA LEU A 6 -15.71 20.99 -29.52
C LEU A 6 -14.26 20.63 -29.19
N LEU A 7 -13.62 21.46 -28.38
CA LEU A 7 -12.34 21.20 -27.76
C LEU A 7 -12.48 20.04 -26.75
N LEU A 8 -11.87 18.90 -27.09
CA LEU A 8 -11.59 17.79 -26.19
C LEU A 8 -10.60 18.24 -25.11
N LEU A 9 -11.11 18.57 -23.92
CA LEU A 9 -10.33 18.63 -22.69
C LEU A 9 -9.97 17.20 -22.28
N MET A 10 -8.91 16.65 -22.87
CA MET A 10 -8.25 15.49 -22.28
C MET A 10 -7.55 15.94 -21.01
N GLY A 11 -8.22 15.80 -19.87
CA GLY A 11 -7.59 15.91 -18.56
C GLY A 11 -6.54 14.82 -18.44
N ALA A 12 -5.27 15.19 -18.62
CA ALA A 12 -4.18 14.32 -18.20
C ALA A 12 -4.38 14.01 -16.71
N PRO A 13 -4.20 12.75 -16.26
CA PRO A 13 -4.20 12.46 -14.85
C PRO A 13 -3.06 13.28 -14.24
N ALA A 14 -3.41 14.27 -13.42
CA ALA A 14 -2.43 14.92 -12.59
C ALA A 14 -1.86 13.82 -11.69
N LEU A 15 -0.61 13.42 -11.94
CA LEU A 15 0.22 12.77 -10.93
C LEU A 15 0.43 13.81 -9.83
N ALA A 16 -0.59 14.04 -9.02
CA ALA A 16 -0.44 14.73 -7.76
C ALA A 16 0.50 13.85 -6.95
N GLY A 17 1.76 14.28 -6.80
CA GLY A 17 2.66 13.68 -5.83
C GLY A 17 1.94 13.65 -4.48
N ASP A 18 2.10 12.56 -3.73
CA ASP A 18 1.47 12.45 -2.42
C ASP A 18 1.92 13.64 -1.55
N ALA A 19 0.96 14.46 -1.12
CA ALA A 19 1.20 15.64 -0.30
C ALA A 19 1.79 15.29 1.08
N SER A 20 1.79 14.00 1.45
CA SER A 20 2.39 13.45 2.67
C SER A 20 3.93 13.39 2.62
N GLY A 21 4.56 13.46 1.44
CA GLY A 21 6.00 13.23 1.27
C GLY A 21 6.41 11.75 1.20
N PHE A 22 5.45 10.81 1.17
CA PHE A 22 5.68 9.39 0.95
C PHE A 22 6.16 9.10 -0.49
N ASP A 23 7.14 8.21 -0.63
CA ASP A 23 7.65 7.74 -1.94
C ASP A 23 7.08 6.35 -2.26
N PRO A 24 5.95 6.24 -2.98
CA PRO A 24 5.38 4.95 -3.33
C PRO A 24 6.25 4.15 -4.29
N ALA A 25 7.09 4.79 -5.11
CA ALA A 25 7.99 4.09 -6.02
C ALA A 25 9.10 3.33 -5.27
N ALA A 26 9.37 3.68 -4.01
CA ALA A 26 10.29 2.91 -3.17
C ALA A 26 9.78 1.49 -2.89
N ILE A 27 8.46 1.27 -2.85
CA ILE A 27 7.86 -0.06 -2.69
C ILE A 27 8.28 -0.95 -3.86
N ASP A 28 8.08 -0.48 -5.10
CA ASP A 28 8.41 -1.23 -6.30
C ASP A 28 9.90 -1.54 -6.38
N ARG A 29 10.76 -0.54 -6.15
CA ARG A 29 12.22 -0.74 -6.13
C ARG A 29 12.65 -1.77 -5.10
N CYS A 30 12.03 -1.79 -3.92
CA CYS A 30 12.32 -2.79 -2.89
C CYS A 30 11.88 -4.20 -3.33
N LEU A 31 10.66 -4.33 -3.85
CA LEU A 31 10.11 -5.61 -4.30
C LEU A 31 10.91 -6.22 -5.46
N ASP A 32 11.38 -5.38 -6.40
CA ASP A 32 12.21 -5.79 -7.54
C ASP A 32 13.59 -6.29 -7.10
N ALA A 33 14.16 -5.70 -6.04
CA ALA A 33 15.44 -6.14 -5.48
C ALA A 33 15.32 -7.44 -4.64
N ALA A 34 14.14 -7.70 -4.09
CA ALA A 34 13.90 -8.82 -3.19
C ALA A 34 13.77 -10.17 -3.92
N GLN A 35 14.64 -11.12 -3.54
CA GLN A 35 14.74 -12.44 -4.18
C GLN A 35 13.85 -13.52 -3.55
N THR A 36 13.30 -13.27 -2.37
CA THR A 36 12.47 -14.24 -1.65
C THR A 36 11.17 -13.58 -1.21
N GLN A 37 10.15 -14.41 -0.97
CA GLN A 37 8.89 -13.93 -0.38
C GLN A 37 9.13 -13.18 0.94
N GLY A 38 10.02 -13.69 1.81
CA GLY A 38 10.37 -13.02 3.06
C GLY A 38 11.00 -11.65 2.83
N ALA A 39 11.98 -11.56 1.93
CA ALA A 39 12.61 -10.28 1.58
C ALA A 39 11.61 -9.28 0.98
N ARG A 40 10.60 -9.75 0.24
CA ARG A 40 9.50 -8.91 -0.26
C ARG A 40 8.60 -8.42 0.86
N ALA A 41 8.34 -9.25 1.88
CA ALA A 41 7.59 -8.84 3.06
C ALA A 41 8.33 -7.77 3.88
N ASP A 42 9.67 -7.86 3.95
CA ASP A 42 10.52 -6.88 4.63
C ASP A 42 10.48 -5.49 3.98
N CYS A 43 9.94 -5.38 2.76
CA CYS A 43 9.73 -4.08 2.10
C CYS A 43 8.67 -3.21 2.76
N ALA A 44 7.92 -3.69 3.77
CA ALA A 44 6.77 -2.99 4.35
C ALA A 44 7.04 -1.51 4.72
N GLY A 45 8.26 -1.18 5.18
CA GLY A 45 8.66 0.19 5.53
C GLY A 45 9.16 1.06 4.37
N ALA A 46 9.21 0.55 3.15
CA ALA A 46 9.69 1.29 1.98
C ALA A 46 8.84 2.56 1.73
N GLY A 47 9.50 3.66 1.40
CA GLY A 47 8.86 4.96 1.16
C GLY A 47 8.58 5.79 2.41
N MET A 48 8.66 5.20 3.61
CA MET A 48 8.43 5.93 4.87
C MET A 48 9.51 6.96 5.25
N PRO A 49 10.82 6.70 5.08
CA PRO A 49 11.85 7.65 5.52
C PRO A 49 11.66 9.09 4.99
N PRO A 50 11.46 9.33 3.67
CA PRO A 50 11.24 10.70 3.17
C PRO A 50 9.95 11.34 3.72
N CYS A 51 8.89 10.56 3.94
CA CYS A 51 7.65 11.06 4.55
C CYS A 51 7.91 11.56 5.96
N LEU A 52 8.61 10.79 6.79
CA LEU A 52 8.88 11.17 8.17
C LEU A 52 9.76 12.41 8.26
N ASP A 53 10.75 12.53 7.38
CA ASP A 53 11.61 13.71 7.31
C ASP A 53 10.82 14.96 6.92
N TYR A 54 9.94 14.85 5.92
CA TYR A 54 9.04 15.93 5.52
C TYR A 54 8.02 16.29 6.61
N ALA A 55 7.35 15.29 7.19
CA ALA A 55 6.30 15.49 8.17
C ALA A 55 6.83 16.17 9.45
N ARG A 56 8.00 15.77 9.94
CA ARG A 56 8.63 16.40 11.12
C ARG A 56 9.03 17.86 10.90
N GLN A 57 9.34 18.24 9.66
CA GLN A 57 9.66 19.63 9.32
C GLN A 57 8.40 20.47 9.11
N LYS A 58 7.36 19.86 8.52
CA LYS A 58 6.12 20.54 8.16
C LYS A 58 5.17 20.72 9.34
N TYR A 59 5.06 19.70 10.19
CA TYR A 59 4.07 19.67 11.27
C TYR A 59 4.76 19.97 12.61
N THR A 60 4.41 21.11 13.19
CA THR A 60 4.93 21.60 14.48
C THR A 60 3.84 21.64 15.55
N GLY A 61 2.81 20.80 15.43
CA GLY A 61 1.70 20.72 16.39
C GLY A 61 2.06 19.98 17.67
N ASP A 62 1.12 19.96 18.62
CA ASP A 62 1.34 19.40 19.96
C ASP A 62 1.24 17.87 20.05
N ASP A 63 0.78 17.21 18.98
CA ASP A 63 0.71 15.74 18.89
C ASP A 63 2.01 15.17 18.31
N PRO A 64 2.88 14.55 19.14
CA PRO A 64 4.15 13.99 18.67
C PRO A 64 3.98 12.74 17.80
N ASP A 65 2.82 12.09 17.85
CA ASP A 65 2.53 10.88 17.05
C ASP A 65 2.01 11.23 15.66
N PHE A 66 1.49 12.45 15.47
CA PHE A 66 0.91 12.91 14.20
C PHE A 66 1.82 12.68 12.98
N PRO A 67 3.14 13.01 12.98
CA PRO A 67 4.00 12.73 11.83
C PRO A 67 4.06 11.24 11.48
N MET A 68 4.08 10.36 12.48
CA MET A 68 4.09 8.91 12.28
C MET A 68 2.72 8.41 11.77
N ALA A 69 1.63 8.87 12.39
CA ALA A 69 0.28 8.51 11.98
C ALA A 69 0.02 8.89 10.51
N ASN A 70 0.36 10.12 10.11
CA ASN A 70 0.25 10.60 8.74
C ASN A 70 1.02 9.73 7.74
N CYS A 71 2.27 9.37 8.06
CA CYS A 71 3.08 8.53 7.18
C CYS A 71 2.63 7.07 7.13
N LEU A 72 2.08 6.54 8.24
CA LEU A 72 1.50 5.19 8.25
C LEU A 72 0.22 5.11 7.42
N ASP A 73 -0.62 6.15 7.45
CA ASP A 73 -1.81 6.23 6.61
C ASP A 73 -1.44 6.28 5.11
N ALA A 74 -0.53 7.18 4.72
CA ALA A 74 -0.03 7.25 3.34
C ALA A 74 0.60 5.92 2.88
N SER A 75 1.41 5.29 3.75
CA SER A 75 2.00 3.99 3.49
C SER A 75 0.95 2.89 3.33
N HIS A 76 -0.07 2.87 4.19
CA HIS A 76 -1.18 1.92 4.10
C HIS A 76 -1.91 2.06 2.76
N GLN A 77 -2.26 3.29 2.36
CA GLN A 77 -2.93 3.54 1.07
C GLN A 77 -2.09 3.05 -0.12
N ALA A 78 -0.77 3.32 -0.11
CA ALA A 78 0.14 2.85 -1.16
C ALA A 78 0.22 1.31 -1.21
N TRP A 79 0.29 0.65 -0.05
CA TRP A 79 0.29 -0.81 0.04
C TRP A 79 -1.03 -1.45 -0.38
N GLU A 80 -2.19 -0.84 -0.08
CA GLU A 80 -3.51 -1.32 -0.55
C GLU A 80 -3.63 -1.21 -2.07
N ALA A 81 -3.14 -0.11 -2.65
CA ALA A 81 -3.09 0.04 -4.11
C ALA A 81 -2.20 -1.04 -4.75
N LYS A 82 -1.01 -1.29 -4.16
CA LYS A 82 -0.10 -2.35 -4.61
C LYS A 82 -0.75 -3.73 -4.49
N LEU A 83 -1.37 -4.02 -3.34
CA LEU A 83 -2.06 -5.29 -3.09
C LEU A 83 -3.16 -5.54 -4.12
N THR A 84 -3.99 -4.52 -4.38
CA THR A 84 -5.06 -4.60 -5.37
C THR A 84 -4.52 -4.92 -6.77
N ALA A 85 -3.42 -4.28 -7.17
CA ALA A 85 -2.79 -4.53 -8.46
C ALA A 85 -2.22 -5.96 -8.57
N VAL A 86 -1.50 -6.44 -7.55
CA VAL A 86 -0.93 -7.80 -7.59
C VAL A 86 -2.00 -8.87 -7.49
N TYR A 87 -3.08 -8.64 -6.74
CA TYR A 87 -4.23 -9.53 -6.69
C TYR A 87 -4.94 -9.63 -8.04
N ALA A 88 -5.14 -8.51 -8.74
CA ALA A 88 -5.72 -8.50 -10.08
C ALA A 88 -4.86 -9.29 -11.08
N ALA A 89 -3.53 -9.14 -11.02
CA ALA A 89 -2.60 -9.91 -11.84
C ALA A 89 -2.64 -11.41 -11.52
N ALA A 90 -2.64 -11.77 -10.23
CA ALA A 90 -2.75 -13.16 -9.79
C ALA A 90 -4.07 -13.81 -10.24
N LEU A 91 -5.20 -13.09 -10.17
CA LEU A 91 -6.48 -13.57 -10.68
C LEU A 91 -6.48 -13.79 -12.20
N ALA A 92 -5.82 -12.91 -12.96
CA ALA A 92 -5.72 -13.04 -14.41
C ALA A 92 -4.87 -14.25 -14.82
N GLY A 93 -3.84 -14.59 -14.03
CA GLY A 93 -2.97 -15.75 -14.26
C GLY A 93 -3.50 -17.08 -13.71
N ALA A 94 -4.51 -17.06 -12.84
CA ALA A 94 -4.98 -18.27 -12.16
C ALA A 94 -5.88 -19.14 -13.05
N ALA A 95 -5.58 -20.44 -13.15
CA ALA A 95 -6.43 -21.42 -13.83
C ALA A 95 -7.82 -21.58 -13.19
N GLN A 96 -7.90 -21.40 -11.86
CA GLN A 96 -9.14 -21.33 -11.10
C GLN A 96 -9.11 -20.12 -10.18
N GLN A 97 -10.00 -19.15 -10.41
CA GLN A 97 -10.02 -17.90 -9.66
C GLN A 97 -10.66 -18.03 -8.28
N GLU A 98 -11.68 -18.90 -8.13
CA GLU A 98 -12.48 -18.94 -6.91
C GLU A 98 -11.67 -19.35 -5.65
N PRO A 99 -10.74 -20.33 -5.71
CA PRO A 99 -9.86 -20.59 -4.57
C PRO A 99 -9.05 -19.35 -4.12
N LEU A 100 -8.53 -18.58 -5.08
CA LEU A 100 -7.78 -17.36 -4.78
C LEU A 100 -8.68 -16.28 -4.15
N ARG A 101 -9.90 -16.10 -4.66
CA ARG A 101 -10.90 -15.19 -4.07
C ARG A 101 -11.24 -15.56 -2.63
N ARG A 102 -11.41 -16.85 -2.34
CA ARG A 102 -11.69 -17.33 -0.98
C ARG A 102 -10.51 -17.10 -0.04
N MET A 103 -9.29 -17.37 -0.49
CA MET A 103 -8.07 -17.11 0.27
C MET A 103 -7.97 -15.63 0.66
N GLU A 104 -8.16 -14.72 -0.31
CA GLU A 104 -8.07 -13.28 -0.07
C GLU A 104 -9.13 -12.79 0.94
N ARG A 105 -10.39 -13.23 0.81
CA ARG A 105 -11.45 -12.89 1.76
C ARG A 105 -11.14 -13.37 3.18
N ALA A 106 -10.62 -14.59 3.32
CA ALA A 106 -10.23 -15.14 4.61
C ALA A 106 -9.05 -14.36 5.23
N TRP A 107 -8.08 -13.97 4.41
CA TRP A 107 -6.96 -13.15 4.85
C TRP A 107 -7.41 -11.76 5.33
N ILE A 108 -8.33 -11.09 4.65
CA ILE A 108 -8.86 -9.79 5.09
C ILE A 108 -9.44 -9.88 6.52
N ALA A 109 -10.24 -10.92 6.80
CA ALA A 109 -10.82 -11.14 8.12
C ALA A 109 -9.73 -11.42 9.18
N PHE A 110 -8.72 -12.21 8.83
CA PHE A 110 -7.56 -12.46 9.69
C PHE A 110 -6.79 -11.18 10.01
N ARG A 111 -6.45 -10.37 8.98
CA ARG A 111 -5.75 -9.09 9.15
C ARG A 111 -6.51 -8.15 10.08
N GLN A 112 -7.83 -8.02 9.89
CA GLN A 112 -8.67 -7.19 10.74
C GLN A 112 -8.58 -7.63 12.21
N ALA A 113 -8.81 -8.92 12.48
CA ALA A 113 -8.75 -9.45 13.83
C ALA A 113 -7.35 -9.27 14.48
N LEU A 114 -6.29 -9.50 13.71
CA LEU A 114 -4.91 -9.33 14.16
C LEU A 114 -4.59 -7.87 14.49
N CYS A 115 -4.93 -6.94 13.60
CA CYS A 115 -4.58 -5.54 13.76
C CYS A 115 -5.47 -4.81 14.78
N ASP A 116 -6.72 -5.23 14.95
CA ASP A 116 -7.57 -4.75 16.04
C ASP A 116 -7.05 -5.23 17.40
N ARG A 117 -6.47 -6.44 17.47
CA ARG A 117 -5.76 -6.91 18.67
C ARG A 117 -4.50 -6.10 18.96
N ALA A 118 -3.78 -5.65 17.92
CA ALA A 118 -2.60 -4.80 18.05
C ALA A 118 -2.95 -3.38 18.53
N GLY A 119 -4.11 -2.85 18.14
CA GLY A 119 -4.56 -1.50 18.54
C GLY A 119 -5.26 -1.41 19.90
N GLN A 120 -5.35 -2.49 20.67
CA GLN A 120 -6.00 -2.44 21.97
C GLN A 120 -5.27 -1.49 22.92
N ALA A 121 -6.02 -0.92 23.88
CA ALA A 121 -5.52 0.07 24.84
C ALA A 121 -5.07 1.42 24.24
N GLY A 122 -5.56 1.79 23.05
CA GLY A 122 -5.29 3.09 22.43
C GLY A 122 -3.98 3.14 21.63
N GLU A 123 -3.41 1.98 21.28
CA GLU A 123 -2.19 1.89 20.48
C GLU A 123 -2.48 2.03 18.97
N ASP A 124 -3.02 3.18 18.56
CA ASP A 124 -3.45 3.43 17.17
C ASP A 124 -2.29 3.28 16.17
N LEU A 125 -1.08 3.68 16.56
CA LEU A 125 0.13 3.47 15.74
C LEU A 125 0.49 1.99 15.58
N ALA A 126 0.24 1.15 16.60
CA ALA A 126 0.50 -0.29 16.52
C ALA A 126 -0.48 -0.96 15.53
N ARG A 127 -1.77 -0.58 15.58
CA ARG A 127 -2.76 -1.01 14.59
C ARG A 127 -2.39 -0.57 13.17
N ALA A 128 -1.97 0.68 12.99
CA ALA A 128 -1.59 1.21 11.68
C ALA A 128 -0.34 0.51 11.11
N ARG A 129 0.67 0.23 11.94
CA ARG A 129 1.84 -0.59 11.55
C ARG A 129 1.44 -2.01 11.15
N CYS A 130 0.56 -2.65 11.93
CA CYS A 130 0.05 -3.98 11.60
C CYS A 130 -0.65 -3.99 10.24
N LEU A 131 -1.54 -3.02 9.98
CA LEU A 131 -2.24 -2.94 8.69
C LEU A 131 -1.28 -2.83 7.52
N ARG A 132 -0.28 -1.94 7.61
CA ARG A 132 0.79 -1.80 6.61
C ARG A 132 1.54 -3.12 6.41
N ASP A 133 2.04 -3.72 7.49
CA ASP A 133 2.92 -4.89 7.44
C ASP A 133 2.20 -6.14 6.91
N GLU A 134 0.97 -6.38 7.34
CA GLU A 134 0.18 -7.50 6.84
C GLU A 134 -0.21 -7.32 5.37
N THR A 135 -0.47 -6.07 4.94
CA THR A 135 -0.75 -5.78 3.53
C THR A 135 0.48 -6.02 2.66
N ALA A 136 1.67 -5.62 3.12
CA ALA A 136 2.93 -5.93 2.45
C ALA A 136 3.21 -7.44 2.38
N ARG A 137 2.99 -8.17 3.49
CA ARG A 137 3.11 -9.64 3.52
C ARG A 137 2.18 -10.32 2.52
N GLN A 138 0.94 -9.87 2.41
CA GLN A 138 -0.01 -10.43 1.46
C GLN A 138 0.38 -10.12 0.01
N ALA A 139 0.85 -8.91 -0.27
CA ALA A 139 1.37 -8.57 -1.59
C ALA A 139 2.57 -9.47 -1.97
N ALA A 140 3.48 -9.71 -1.03
CA ALA A 140 4.61 -10.63 -1.22
C ALA A 140 4.15 -12.07 -1.49
N LEU A 141 3.13 -12.56 -0.77
CA LEU A 141 2.53 -13.87 -1.00
C LEU A 141 1.92 -13.96 -2.41
N LEU A 142 1.14 -12.96 -2.81
CA LEU A 142 0.48 -12.92 -4.11
C LEU A 142 1.47 -12.89 -5.28
N LEU A 143 2.59 -12.17 -5.13
CA LEU A 143 3.67 -12.18 -6.11
C LEU A 143 4.27 -13.58 -6.27
N SER A 144 4.53 -14.29 -5.17
CA SER A 144 5.10 -15.65 -5.22
C SER A 144 4.14 -16.71 -5.77
N VAL A 145 2.82 -16.59 -5.58
CA VAL A 145 1.86 -17.52 -6.19
C VAL A 145 1.61 -17.23 -7.68
N ALA A 146 1.90 -16.02 -8.14
CA ALA A 146 1.73 -15.60 -9.53
C ALA A 146 2.98 -15.85 -10.40
N GLU A 147 4.13 -16.18 -9.80
CA GLU A 147 5.35 -16.52 -10.53
C GLU A 147 5.17 -17.81 -11.36
N PRO A 148 5.58 -17.82 -12.65
CA PRO A 148 5.57 -19.03 -13.45
C PRO A 148 6.53 -20.06 -12.84
N LYS A 149 6.07 -21.31 -12.74
CA LYS A 149 6.86 -22.45 -12.24
C LYS A 149 7.84 -22.96 -13.28
#